data_AF-A0A3B8WD47-F1
#
_entry.id   AF-A0A3B8WD47-F1
#
_cell.length_a   1.000
_cell.length_b   1.000
_cell.length_c   1.000
_cell.angle_alpha   90.00
_cell.angle_beta   90.00
_cell.angle_gamma   90.00
#
_symmetry.space_group_name_H-M   'P 1'
#
loop_
_entity.id
_entity.type
_entity.pdbx_description
1 polymer ?
#
loop_
_entity_poly.entity_id
_entity_poly.type
_entity_poly.pdbx_seq_one_letter_code
_entity_poly.pdbx_strand_id
1 'polypeptide(L)'
;LEEGDVLFIDEIHRLSAAVEEVLYPAMEDYQLDIMIGEGPAARSIKLDLPPFTLVGATTRAGLLTSPLRDRFGIVQRLEFYNHQDLTHIITRSARLSSVEIDEAGAFEIARRSRGTPRIANRLLRRVRDFAEVRSNGHITADIADQALNMLKVDSQGFDHMDRRLLLAMIEKFDGGPVGVESLAAAISEERGTIEDVLEPFLIQQGYMVRTPRGRMVTSNAYQHFGVVPPRSGREDDLFE
;
A
#
# COMPACT_ATOMS: atom_id res chain seq x y z
N LEU A 1 -5.22 -27.15 -13.40
CA LEU A 1 -5.91 -26.11 -14.17
C LEU A 1 -6.85 -26.84 -15.10
N GLU A 2 -8.13 -26.57 -14.94
CA GLU A 2 -9.20 -26.98 -15.84
C GLU A 2 -9.48 -25.85 -16.85
N GLU A 3 -10.22 -26.15 -17.92
CA GLU A 3 -10.59 -25.13 -18.91
C GLU A 3 -11.45 -24.04 -18.28
N GLY A 4 -11.05 -22.79 -18.46
CA GLY A 4 -11.72 -21.61 -17.91
C GLY A 4 -11.28 -21.23 -16.50
N ASP A 5 -10.34 -21.96 -15.88
CA ASP A 5 -9.83 -21.61 -14.56
C ASP A 5 -9.13 -20.24 -14.55
N VAL A 6 -9.14 -19.62 -13.37
CA VAL A 6 -8.35 -18.40 -13.10
C VAL A 6 -7.11 -18.76 -12.31
N LEU A 7 -5.94 -18.53 -12.89
CA LEU A 7 -4.66 -18.58 -12.19
C LEU A 7 -4.35 -17.18 -11.64
N PHE A 8 -4.46 -17.02 -10.32
CA PHE A 8 -4.13 -15.75 -9.66
C PHE A 8 -2.69 -15.78 -9.12
N ILE A 9 -1.87 -14.81 -9.55
CA ILE A 9 -0.52 -14.59 -9.03
C ILE A 9 -0.47 -13.22 -8.38
N ASP A 10 -0.40 -13.21 -7.05
CA ASP A 10 -0.14 -11.99 -6.29
C ASP A 10 1.35 -11.64 -6.34
N GLU A 11 1.65 -10.35 -6.26
CA GLU A 11 3.02 -9.83 -6.35
C GLU A 11 3.79 -10.37 -7.56
N ILE A 12 3.13 -10.43 -8.74
CA ILE A 12 3.67 -11.05 -9.97
C ILE A 12 5.03 -10.47 -10.41
N HIS A 13 5.37 -9.26 -9.97
CA HIS A 13 6.68 -8.64 -10.20
C HIS A 13 7.85 -9.30 -9.44
N ARG A 14 7.57 -10.21 -8.51
CA ARG A 14 8.58 -10.97 -7.73
C ARG A 14 8.90 -12.32 -8.34
N LEU A 15 8.30 -12.67 -9.48
CA LEU A 15 8.64 -13.90 -10.18
C LEU A 15 10.12 -13.88 -10.57
N SER A 16 10.77 -15.05 -10.48
CA SER A 16 12.11 -15.19 -11.01
C SER A 16 12.05 -15.18 -12.54
N ALA A 17 13.12 -14.73 -13.19
CA ALA A 17 13.19 -14.69 -14.65
C ALA A 17 12.87 -16.06 -15.28
N ALA A 18 13.34 -17.16 -14.67
CA ALA A 18 13.06 -18.51 -15.14
C ALA A 18 11.56 -18.86 -15.08
N VAL A 19 10.84 -18.46 -14.02
CA VAL A 19 9.40 -18.71 -13.91
C VAL A 19 8.61 -17.79 -14.85
N GLU A 20 9.06 -16.55 -15.01
CA GLU A 20 8.47 -15.58 -15.92
C GLU A 20 8.57 -16.04 -17.39
N GLU A 21 9.73 -16.55 -17.81
CA GLU A 21 9.94 -17.11 -19.15
C GLU A 21 9.05 -18.33 -19.43
N VAL A 22 8.83 -19.17 -18.41
CA VAL A 22 7.93 -20.32 -18.50
C VAL A 22 6.45 -19.90 -18.64
N LEU A 23 6.08 -18.70 -18.16
CA LEU A 23 4.72 -18.20 -18.29
C LEU A 23 4.38 -17.67 -19.68
N TYR A 24 5.36 -17.26 -20.48
CA TYR A 24 5.06 -16.67 -21.80
C TYR A 24 4.31 -17.61 -22.74
N PRO A 25 4.78 -18.87 -22.97
CA PRO A 25 4.06 -19.80 -23.83
C PRO A 25 2.74 -20.25 -23.20
N ALA A 26 2.65 -20.27 -21.87
CA ALA A 26 1.42 -20.63 -21.16
C ALA A 26 0.32 -19.58 -21.38
N MET A 27 0.68 -18.30 -21.49
CA MET A 27 -0.25 -17.20 -21.75
C MET A 27 -0.60 -17.03 -23.24
N GLU A 28 0.36 -17.28 -24.14
CA GLU A 28 0.19 -17.03 -25.57
C GLU A 28 -0.41 -18.23 -26.31
N ASP A 29 0.15 -19.42 -26.06
CA ASP A 29 -0.13 -20.63 -26.84
C ASP A 29 -0.80 -21.73 -26.00
N TYR A 30 -1.03 -21.49 -24.71
CA TYR A 30 -1.46 -22.50 -23.73
C TYR A 30 -0.54 -23.72 -23.74
N GLN A 31 0.77 -23.49 -23.76
CA GLN A 31 1.79 -24.54 -23.72
C GLN A 31 2.76 -24.32 -22.57
N LEU A 32 3.30 -25.40 -22.02
CA LEU A 32 4.31 -25.36 -20.97
C LEU A 32 5.50 -26.23 -21.37
N ASP A 33 6.67 -25.61 -21.45
CA ASP A 33 7.92 -26.32 -21.72
C ASP A 33 8.59 -26.68 -20.38
N ILE A 34 8.66 -27.97 -20.05
CA ILE A 34 9.31 -28.47 -18.83
C ILE A 34 10.61 -29.19 -19.19
N MET A 35 11.71 -28.74 -18.60
CA MET A 35 12.99 -29.45 -18.65
C MET A 35 12.98 -30.62 -17.66
N ILE A 36 13.18 -31.84 -18.16
CA ILE A 36 13.31 -33.04 -17.33
C ILE A 36 14.75 -33.57 -17.41
N GLY A 37 15.37 -33.76 -16.23
CA GLY A 37 16.75 -34.23 -16.08
C GLY A 37 17.78 -33.10 -15.96
N GLU A 38 19.03 -33.47 -15.69
CA GLU A 38 20.15 -32.54 -15.53
C GLU A 38 21.27 -32.82 -16.54
N GLY A 39 22.03 -31.77 -16.89
CA GLY A 39 23.20 -31.87 -17.77
C GLY A 39 22.86 -32.12 -19.26
N PRO A 40 23.81 -32.61 -20.06
CA PRO A 40 23.65 -32.81 -21.51
C PRO A 40 22.54 -33.78 -21.92
N ALA A 41 22.03 -34.57 -20.97
CA ALA A 41 20.97 -35.54 -21.18
C ALA A 41 19.57 -34.98 -20.88
N ALA A 42 19.46 -33.73 -20.41
CA ALA A 42 18.19 -33.09 -20.13
C ALA A 42 17.35 -32.97 -21.41
N ARG A 43 16.04 -33.22 -21.30
CA ARG A 43 15.10 -33.15 -22.42
C ARG A 43 13.98 -32.18 -22.08
N SER A 44 13.61 -31.33 -23.03
CA SER A 44 12.43 -30.48 -22.93
C SER A 44 11.19 -31.28 -23.34
N ILE A 45 10.16 -31.29 -22.51
CA ILE A 45 8.84 -31.86 -22.81
C ILE A 45 7.85 -30.71 -22.89
N LYS A 46 7.10 -30.66 -23.99
CA LYS A 46 5.97 -29.75 -24.16
C LYS A 46 4.70 -30.36 -23.58
N LEU A 47 4.00 -29.62 -22.75
CA LEU A 47 2.70 -29.99 -22.22
C LEU A 47 1.66 -28.97 -22.71
N ASP A 48 0.57 -29.47 -23.30
CA ASP A 48 -0.58 -28.63 -23.62
C ASP A 48 -1.36 -28.31 -22.34
N LEU A 49 -1.70 -27.04 -22.16
CA LEU A 49 -2.52 -26.54 -21.08
C LEU A 49 -3.94 -26.30 -21.61
N PRO A 50 -4.98 -26.53 -20.79
CA PRO A 50 -6.31 -26.05 -21.14
C PRO A 50 -6.33 -24.50 -21.12
N PRO A 51 -7.19 -23.86 -21.91
CA PRO A 51 -7.38 -22.42 -21.86
C PRO A 51 -7.69 -21.95 -20.43
N PHE A 52 -6.97 -20.95 -19.95
CA PHE A 52 -7.14 -20.39 -18.60
C PHE A 52 -6.94 -18.87 -18.62
N THR A 53 -7.37 -18.19 -17.56
CA THR A 53 -7.15 -16.75 -17.39
C THR A 53 -6.08 -16.50 -16.32
N LEU A 54 -4.96 -15.88 -16.70
CA LEU A 54 -3.98 -15.39 -15.73
C LEU A 54 -4.42 -14.02 -15.19
N VAL A 55 -4.54 -13.91 -13.87
CA VAL A 55 -4.74 -12.63 -13.17
C VAL A 55 -3.51 -12.32 -12.33
N GLY A 56 -2.73 -11.33 -12.77
CA GLY A 56 -1.59 -10.82 -12.02
C GLY A 56 -1.95 -9.61 -11.18
N ALA A 57 -1.54 -9.60 -9.91
CA ALA A 57 -1.60 -8.41 -9.05
C ALA A 57 -0.19 -7.89 -8.73
N THR A 58 -0.02 -6.57 -8.70
CA THR A 58 1.26 -5.95 -8.34
C THR A 58 1.06 -4.57 -7.73
N THR A 59 1.85 -4.28 -6.70
CA THR A 59 2.03 -2.93 -6.14
C THR A 59 3.01 -2.08 -6.98
N ARG A 60 3.79 -2.72 -7.86
CA ARG A 60 4.89 -2.11 -8.63
C ARG A 60 4.80 -2.45 -10.12
N ALA A 61 3.81 -1.89 -10.81
CA ALA A 61 3.64 -2.12 -12.25
C ALA A 61 4.88 -1.77 -13.09
N GLY A 62 5.67 -0.78 -12.66
CA GLY A 62 6.93 -0.39 -13.32
C GLY A 62 8.09 -1.38 -13.18
N LEU A 63 7.97 -2.40 -12.32
CA LEU A 63 8.94 -3.49 -12.22
C LEU A 63 8.65 -4.65 -13.19
N LEU A 64 7.45 -4.72 -13.76
CA LEU A 64 7.15 -5.77 -14.72
C LEU A 64 8.00 -5.57 -15.97
N THR A 65 8.58 -6.67 -16.47
CA THR A 65 9.28 -6.64 -17.74
C THR A 65 8.28 -6.28 -18.85
N SER A 66 8.74 -5.58 -19.89
CA SER A 66 7.87 -5.28 -21.04
C SER A 66 7.27 -6.56 -21.65
N PRO A 67 8.03 -7.66 -21.87
CA PRO A 67 7.48 -8.91 -22.37
C PRO A 67 6.29 -9.46 -21.56
N LEU A 68 6.38 -9.50 -20.22
CA LEU A 68 5.27 -9.98 -19.40
C LEU A 68 4.08 -9.02 -19.44
N ARG A 69 4.34 -7.71 -19.32
CA ARG A 69 3.28 -6.69 -19.30
C ARG A 69 2.49 -6.68 -20.60
N ASP A 70 3.16 -6.78 -21.74
CA ASP A 70 2.54 -6.63 -23.06
C ASP A 70 1.63 -7.84 -23.41
N ARG A 71 1.73 -8.95 -22.65
CA ARG A 71 0.86 -10.14 -22.77
C ARG A 71 -0.46 -10.03 -22.00
N PHE A 72 -0.62 -9.04 -21.13
CA PHE A 72 -1.89 -8.81 -20.45
C PHE A 72 -2.85 -8.03 -21.35
N GLY A 73 -3.90 -8.70 -21.84
CA GLY A 73 -4.95 -8.05 -22.65
C GLY A 73 -5.81 -7.04 -21.90
N ILE A 74 -5.85 -7.11 -20.57
CA ILE A 74 -6.58 -6.17 -19.71
C ILE A 74 -5.65 -5.71 -18.60
N VAL A 75 -5.46 -4.39 -18.50
CA VAL A 75 -4.70 -3.76 -17.42
C VAL A 75 -5.61 -2.77 -16.70
N GLN A 76 -5.83 -3.00 -15.41
CA GLN A 76 -6.64 -2.13 -14.56
C GLN A 76 -5.80 -1.56 -13.43
N ARG A 77 -5.92 -0.26 -13.19
CA ARG A 77 -5.29 0.42 -12.06
C ARG A 77 -6.34 0.71 -11.01
N LEU A 78 -6.16 0.14 -9.82
CA LEU A 78 -7.00 0.47 -8.68
C LEU A 78 -6.49 1.77 -8.04
N GLU A 79 -7.42 2.67 -7.77
CA GLU A 79 -7.16 3.92 -7.05
C GLU A 79 -7.62 3.80 -5.60
N PHE A 80 -7.17 4.74 -4.77
CA PHE A 80 -7.66 4.86 -3.42
C PHE A 80 -9.14 5.23 -3.41
N TYR A 81 -9.88 4.62 -2.50
CA TYR A 81 -11.30 4.91 -2.31
C TYR A 81 -11.46 6.29 -1.68
N ASN A 82 -12.50 7.01 -2.10
CA ASN A 82 -12.92 8.23 -1.40
C ASN A 82 -13.60 7.88 -0.05
N HIS A 83 -13.80 8.88 0.80
CA HIS A 83 -14.39 8.67 2.12
C HIS A 83 -15.84 8.17 2.06
N GLN A 84 -16.61 8.55 1.04
CA GLN A 84 -18.02 8.13 0.91
C GLN A 84 -18.11 6.63 0.60
N ASP A 85 -17.31 6.14 -0.35
CA ASP A 85 -17.26 4.72 -0.70
C ASP A 85 -16.75 3.89 0.49
N LEU A 86 -15.74 4.39 1.21
CA LEU A 86 -15.27 3.72 2.44
C LEU A 86 -16.34 3.71 3.54
N THR A 87 -17.10 4.79 3.71
CA THR A 87 -18.22 4.85 4.66
C THR A 87 -19.27 3.79 4.31
N HIS A 88 -19.56 3.61 3.02
CA HIS A 88 -20.47 2.56 2.55
C HIS A 88 -19.92 1.16 2.85
N ILE A 89 -18.63 0.91 2.58
CA ILE A 89 -17.95 -0.36 2.87
C ILE A 89 -18.00 -0.66 4.38
N ILE A 90 -17.68 0.31 5.23
CA ILE A 90 -17.66 0.16 6.69
C ILE A 90 -19.06 -0.13 7.21
N THR A 91 -20.06 0.62 6.77
CA THR A 91 -21.47 0.42 7.16
C THR A 91 -21.95 -0.98 6.78
N ARG A 92 -21.60 -1.45 5.57
CA ARG A 92 -21.91 -2.81 5.13
C ARG A 92 -21.20 -3.87 5.98
N SER A 93 -19.90 -3.70 6.25
CA SER A 93 -19.11 -4.63 7.06
C SER A 93 -19.58 -4.70 8.51
N ALA A 94 -20.01 -3.58 9.09
CA ALA A 94 -20.59 -3.50 10.41
C ALA A 94 -21.89 -4.32 10.49
N ARG A 95 -22.79 -4.14 9.52
CA ARG A 95 -24.02 -4.95 9.40
C ARG A 95 -23.73 -6.46 9.31
N LEU A 96 -22.78 -6.85 8.45
CA LEU A 96 -22.39 -8.26 8.30
C LEU A 96 -21.77 -8.86 9.57
N SER A 97 -21.17 -8.01 10.41
CA SER A 97 -20.54 -8.42 11.67
C SER A 97 -21.42 -8.15 12.90
N SER A 98 -22.70 -7.80 12.71
CA SER A 98 -23.65 -7.44 13.77
C SER A 98 -23.15 -6.33 14.71
N VAL A 99 -22.46 -5.32 14.16
CA VAL A 99 -21.98 -4.15 14.87
C VAL A 99 -22.94 -2.99 14.64
N GLU A 100 -23.41 -2.36 15.71
CA GLU A 100 -24.21 -1.14 15.62
C GLU A 100 -23.29 0.07 15.39
N ILE A 101 -23.53 0.80 14.30
CA ILE A 101 -22.77 1.99 13.92
C ILE A 101 -23.69 3.00 13.25
N ASP A 102 -23.52 4.28 13.58
CA ASP A 102 -24.16 5.37 12.85
C ASP A 102 -23.29 5.84 11.65
N GLU A 103 -23.89 6.59 10.74
CA GLU A 103 -23.18 7.08 9.55
C GLU A 103 -21.97 7.95 9.91
N ALA A 104 -22.07 8.74 10.98
CA ALA A 104 -21.01 9.64 11.43
C ALA A 104 -19.79 8.88 11.97
N GLY A 105 -20.01 7.79 12.70
CA GLY A 105 -18.98 6.86 13.20
C GLY A 105 -18.36 6.06 12.06
N ALA A 106 -19.15 5.64 11.07
CA ALA A 106 -18.60 5.01 9.87
C ALA A 106 -17.72 5.98 9.06
N PHE A 107 -18.14 7.23 8.92
CA PHE A 107 -17.38 8.28 8.26
C PHE A 107 -16.10 8.64 9.02
N GLU A 108 -16.15 8.65 10.36
CA GLU A 108 -14.98 8.84 11.23
C GLU A 108 -13.89 7.79 10.97
N ILE A 109 -14.29 6.53 10.85
CA ILE A 109 -13.36 5.45 10.53
C ILE A 109 -12.87 5.62 9.08
N ALA A 110 -13.76 5.95 8.14
CA ALA A 110 -13.44 6.11 6.73
C ALA A 110 -12.33 7.16 6.51
N ARG A 111 -12.44 8.34 7.13
CA ARG A 111 -11.44 9.42 6.98
C ARG A 111 -10.04 9.02 7.48
N ARG A 112 -9.95 8.09 8.43
CA ARG A 112 -8.68 7.59 8.98
C ARG A 112 -8.20 6.28 8.33
N SER A 113 -8.86 5.83 7.26
CA SER A 113 -8.60 4.53 6.64
C SER A 113 -7.65 4.59 5.44
N ARG A 114 -7.02 5.73 5.16
CA ARG A 114 -6.02 5.91 4.10
C ARG A 114 -6.50 5.42 2.73
N GLY A 115 -7.77 5.70 2.39
CA GLY A 115 -8.37 5.30 1.11
C GLY A 115 -8.45 3.79 0.88
N THR A 116 -8.24 2.96 1.91
CA THR A 116 -7.99 1.52 1.74
C THR A 116 -9.04 0.68 2.50
N PRO A 117 -9.88 -0.12 1.80
CA PRO A 117 -10.90 -0.97 2.43
C PRO A 117 -10.35 -1.95 3.47
N ARG A 118 -9.15 -2.49 3.24
CA ARG A 118 -8.46 -3.38 4.19
C ARG A 118 -8.17 -2.68 5.53
N ILE A 119 -7.76 -1.42 5.49
CA ILE A 119 -7.48 -0.62 6.70
C ILE A 119 -8.80 -0.26 7.38
N ALA A 120 -9.81 0.17 6.60
CA ALA A 120 -11.15 0.46 7.11
C ALA A 120 -11.75 -0.70 7.92
N ASN A 121 -11.76 -1.91 7.37
CA ASN A 121 -12.26 -3.09 8.07
C ASN A 121 -11.40 -3.47 9.28
N ARG A 122 -10.09 -3.24 9.22
CA ARG A 122 -9.19 -3.45 10.39
C ARG A 122 -9.52 -2.47 11.51
N LEU A 123 -9.71 -1.19 11.20
CA LEU A 123 -10.06 -0.15 12.16
C LEU A 123 -11.45 -0.40 12.74
N LEU A 124 -12.45 -0.72 11.92
CA LEU A 124 -13.81 -1.07 12.38
C LEU A 124 -13.79 -2.15 13.47
N ARG A 125 -13.01 -3.23 13.27
CA ARG A 125 -12.89 -4.28 14.29
C ARG A 125 -12.33 -3.74 15.61
N ARG A 126 -11.31 -2.89 15.57
CA ARG A 126 -10.72 -2.29 16.78
C ARG A 126 -11.65 -1.30 17.46
N VAL A 127 -12.37 -0.48 16.68
CA VAL A 127 -13.36 0.47 17.21
C VAL A 127 -14.54 -0.27 17.83
N ARG A 128 -14.99 -1.38 17.24
CA ARG A 128 -15.98 -2.27 17.84
C ARG A 128 -15.50 -2.79 19.20
N ASP A 129 -14.30 -3.38 19.26
CA ASP A 129 -13.76 -3.92 20.51
C ASP A 129 -13.72 -2.84 21.62
N PHE A 130 -13.43 -1.59 21.24
CA PHE A 130 -13.49 -0.44 22.16
C PHE A 130 -14.92 -0.08 22.57
N ALA A 131 -15.86 -0.02 21.61
CA ALA A 131 -17.25 0.35 21.84
C ALA A 131 -18.01 -0.68 22.69
N GLU A 132 -17.70 -1.97 22.56
CA GLU A 132 -18.26 -3.04 23.40
C GLU A 132 -17.97 -2.79 24.90
N VAL A 133 -16.78 -2.28 25.22
CA VAL A 133 -16.37 -2.01 26.60
C VAL A 133 -16.83 -0.63 27.09
N ARG A 134 -16.86 0.37 26.21
CA ARG A 134 -17.03 1.78 26.60
C ARG A 134 -18.40 2.39 26.31
N SER A 135 -19.19 1.79 25.41
CA SER A 135 -20.43 2.39 24.87
C SER A 135 -21.49 1.37 24.50
N ASN A 136 -21.57 0.26 25.25
CA ASN A 136 -22.57 -0.81 25.05
C ASN A 136 -22.65 -1.33 23.60
N GLY A 137 -21.55 -1.29 22.84
CA GLY A 137 -21.47 -1.82 21.47
C GLY A 137 -21.94 -0.88 20.36
N HIS A 138 -22.41 0.33 20.67
CA HIS A 138 -22.84 1.31 19.66
C HIS A 138 -21.71 2.27 19.27
N ILE A 139 -21.36 2.33 17.99
CA ILE A 139 -20.29 3.18 17.46
C ILE A 139 -20.87 4.48 16.91
N THR A 140 -20.59 5.59 17.58
CA THR A 140 -20.82 6.97 17.11
C THR A 140 -19.51 7.61 16.66
N ALA A 141 -19.58 8.82 16.10
CA ALA A 141 -18.38 9.60 15.74
C ALA A 141 -17.44 9.83 16.95
N ASP A 142 -17.97 10.14 18.12
CA ASP A 142 -17.17 10.39 19.34
C ASP A 142 -16.48 9.10 19.82
N ILE A 143 -17.20 7.97 19.84
CA ILE A 143 -16.62 6.68 20.20
C ILE A 143 -15.55 6.25 19.20
N ALA A 144 -15.79 6.46 17.91
CA ALA A 144 -14.81 6.17 16.87
C ALA A 144 -13.56 7.06 17.00
N ASP A 145 -13.71 8.36 17.25
CA ASP A 145 -12.58 9.28 17.49
C ASP A 145 -11.74 8.83 18.70
N GLN A 146 -12.38 8.58 19.84
CA GLN A 146 -11.70 8.13 21.05
C GLN A 146 -10.95 6.81 20.84
N ALA A 147 -11.59 5.84 20.18
CA ALA A 147 -10.98 4.55 19.86
C ALA A 147 -9.77 4.72 18.93
N LEU A 148 -9.89 5.52 17.87
CA LEU A 148 -8.82 5.75 16.90
C LEU A 148 -7.65 6.51 17.53
N ASN A 149 -7.93 7.49 18.39
CA ASN A 149 -6.92 8.20 19.17
C ASN A 149 -6.18 7.26 20.13
N MET A 150 -6.88 6.33 20.79
CA MET A 150 -6.26 5.30 21.63
C MET A 150 -5.36 4.36 20.81
N LEU A 151 -5.73 4.06 19.56
CA LEU A 151 -4.91 3.29 18.62
C LEU A 151 -3.76 4.11 18.00
N LYS A 152 -3.61 5.37 18.39
CA LYS A 152 -2.62 6.32 17.85
C LYS A 152 -2.76 6.55 16.34
N VAL A 153 -3.99 6.45 15.83
CA VAL A 153 -4.34 6.81 14.45
C VAL A 153 -4.86 8.23 14.45
N ASP A 154 -4.10 9.15 13.88
CA ASP A 154 -4.47 10.57 13.90
C ASP A 154 -5.58 10.93 12.90
N SER A 155 -5.96 12.21 12.87
CA SER A 155 -7.03 12.71 12.00
C SER A 155 -6.77 12.58 10.50
N GLN A 156 -5.52 12.36 10.09
CA GLN A 156 -5.13 12.12 8.70
C GLN A 156 -5.02 10.62 8.39
N GLY A 157 -5.26 9.75 9.39
CA GLY A 157 -5.14 8.31 9.26
C GLY A 157 -3.71 7.80 9.39
N PHE A 158 -2.76 8.62 9.84
CA PHE A 158 -1.40 8.15 10.08
C PHE A 158 -1.35 7.28 11.32
N ASP A 159 -0.74 6.11 11.19
CA ASP A 159 -0.43 5.26 12.31
C ASP A 159 0.98 5.57 12.87
N HIS A 160 1.41 4.77 13.84
CA HIS A 160 2.69 4.94 14.50
C HIS A 160 3.88 4.88 13.53
N MET A 161 3.83 4.07 12.47
CA MET A 161 4.93 3.96 11.50
C MET A 161 5.01 5.15 10.56
N ASP A 162 3.85 5.62 10.07
CA ASP A 162 3.77 6.82 9.25
C ASP A 162 4.39 8.03 9.99
N ARG A 163 3.97 8.21 11.25
CA ARG A 163 4.48 9.29 12.10
C ARG A 163 5.96 9.12 12.43
N ARG A 164 6.42 7.91 12.73
CA ARG A 164 7.83 7.62 13.01
C ARG A 164 8.72 7.90 11.81
N LEU A 165 8.27 7.57 10.60
CA LEU A 165 8.99 7.87 9.36
C LEU A 165 9.13 9.38 9.16
N LEU A 166 8.01 10.13 9.20
CA LEU A 166 8.04 11.57 8.99
C LEU A 166 8.84 12.31 10.07
N LEU A 167 8.66 11.94 11.34
CA LEU A 167 9.43 12.52 12.45
C LEU A 167 10.92 12.18 12.34
N ALA A 168 11.29 10.95 11.95
CA ALA A 168 12.69 10.63 11.70
C ALA A 168 13.29 11.50 10.58
N MET A 169 12.54 11.74 9.50
CA MET A 169 12.97 12.65 8.43
C MET A 169 13.15 14.09 8.94
N ILE A 170 12.21 14.59 9.73
CA ILE A 170 12.25 15.95 10.29
C ILE A 170 13.38 16.12 11.29
N GLU A 171 13.52 15.22 12.26
CA GLU A 171 14.38 15.37 13.43
C GLU A 171 15.82 14.88 13.21
N LYS A 172 16.01 13.82 12.39
CA LYS A 172 17.32 13.20 12.20
C LYS A 172 18.00 13.59 10.88
N PHE A 173 17.22 14.10 9.93
CA PHE A 173 17.71 14.39 8.58
C PHE A 173 17.33 15.81 8.11
N ASP A 174 16.92 16.69 9.02
CA ASP A 174 16.55 18.09 8.75
C ASP A 174 15.52 18.26 7.62
N GLY A 175 14.66 17.26 7.44
CA GLY A 175 13.65 17.20 6.39
C GLY A 175 14.09 16.55 5.07
N GLY A 176 15.34 16.12 4.96
CA GLY A 176 15.95 15.48 3.80
C GLY A 176 16.76 16.44 2.91
N PRO A 177 17.32 15.96 1.79
CA PRO A 177 17.08 14.66 1.17
C PRO A 177 17.78 13.50 1.89
N VAL A 178 17.11 12.36 1.99
CA VAL A 178 17.66 11.14 2.62
C VAL A 178 17.36 9.88 1.79
N GLY A 179 18.34 8.98 1.69
CA GLY A 179 18.19 7.70 1.00
C GLY A 179 17.30 6.72 1.77
N VAL A 180 16.61 5.81 1.07
CA VAL A 180 15.72 4.84 1.73
C VAL A 180 16.45 3.88 2.65
N GLU A 181 17.67 3.48 2.30
CA GLU A 181 18.47 2.59 3.16
C GLU A 181 18.79 3.26 4.51
N SER A 182 19.10 4.56 4.49
CA SER A 182 19.33 5.35 5.71
C SER A 182 18.06 5.53 6.52
N LEU A 183 16.92 5.74 5.86
CA LEU A 183 15.62 5.82 6.54
C LEU A 183 15.24 4.48 7.18
N ALA A 184 15.34 3.39 6.42
CA ALA A 184 15.12 2.01 6.87
C ALA A 184 15.92 1.71 8.14
N ALA A 185 17.23 2.02 8.12
CA ALA A 185 18.07 1.88 9.31
C ALA A 185 17.62 2.77 10.47
N ALA A 186 17.24 4.03 10.22
CA ALA A 186 16.88 5.00 11.26
C ALA A 186 15.56 4.68 11.99
N ILE A 187 14.64 3.97 11.34
CA ILE A 187 13.36 3.51 11.92
C ILE A 187 13.32 2.00 12.17
N SER A 188 14.39 1.27 11.88
CA SER A 188 14.51 -0.18 12.04
C SER A 188 13.43 -0.95 11.26
N GLU A 189 13.21 -0.57 10.01
CA GLU A 189 12.25 -1.19 9.09
C GLU A 189 12.94 -1.65 7.80
N GLU A 190 12.27 -2.54 7.06
CA GLU A 190 12.73 -2.94 5.74
C GLU A 190 12.43 -1.86 4.70
N ARG A 191 13.34 -1.73 3.71
CA ARG A 191 13.15 -0.84 2.56
C ARG A 191 11.81 -1.05 1.86
N GLY A 192 11.42 -2.30 1.63
CA GLY A 192 10.16 -2.64 0.95
C GLY A 192 8.94 -2.12 1.71
N THR A 193 8.95 -2.22 3.04
CA THR A 193 7.89 -1.65 3.88
C THR A 193 7.75 -0.15 3.68
N ILE A 194 8.86 0.58 3.63
CA ILE A 194 8.83 2.03 3.38
C ILE A 194 8.29 2.32 1.97
N GLU A 195 8.86 1.71 0.92
CA GLU A 195 8.54 2.03 -0.48
C GLU A 195 7.14 1.60 -0.89
N ASP A 196 6.66 0.46 -0.40
CA ASP A 196 5.45 -0.21 -0.88
C ASP A 196 4.24 -0.01 0.05
N VAL A 197 4.47 0.29 1.34
CA VAL A 197 3.41 0.43 2.35
C VAL A 197 3.23 1.85 2.83
N LEU A 198 4.31 2.55 3.18
CA LEU A 198 4.23 3.88 3.83
C LEU A 198 4.23 5.02 2.79
N GLU A 199 5.23 5.05 1.91
CA GLU A 199 5.44 6.12 0.95
C GLU A 199 4.23 6.41 0.03
N PRO A 200 3.48 5.41 -0.51
CA PRO A 200 2.41 5.69 -1.46
C PRO A 200 1.34 6.65 -0.92
N PHE A 201 0.90 6.44 0.32
CA PHE A 201 -0.11 7.30 0.94
C PHE A 201 0.48 8.67 1.33
N LEU A 202 1.67 8.68 1.93
CA LEU A 202 2.33 9.92 2.36
C LEU A 202 2.66 10.85 1.18
N ILE A 203 3.06 10.30 0.03
CA ILE A 203 3.30 11.05 -1.20
C ILE A 203 1.99 11.58 -1.77
N GLN A 204 0.96 10.74 -1.86
CA GLN A 204 -0.34 11.15 -2.41
C GLN A 204 -0.99 12.27 -1.59
N GLN A 205 -0.89 12.20 -0.26
CA GLN A 205 -1.38 13.26 0.63
C GLN A 205 -0.43 14.47 0.70
N GLY A 206 0.72 14.43 -0.01
CA GLY A 206 1.64 15.54 -0.12
C GLY A 206 2.46 15.83 1.15
N TYR A 207 2.72 14.82 1.98
CA TYR A 207 3.57 14.93 3.18
C TYR A 207 5.05 14.64 2.91
N MET A 208 5.32 13.92 1.82
CA MET A 208 6.68 13.64 1.38
C MET A 208 6.78 13.61 -0.15
N VAL A 209 8.00 13.77 -0.66
CA VAL A 209 8.32 13.72 -2.08
C VAL A 209 9.58 12.87 -2.32
N ARG A 210 9.61 12.18 -3.46
CA ARG A 210 10.82 11.51 -3.96
C ARG A 210 11.57 12.48 -4.88
N THR A 211 12.85 12.68 -4.63
CA THR A 211 13.77 13.44 -5.48
C THR A 211 14.90 12.53 -5.96
N PRO A 212 15.66 12.91 -7.01
CA PRO A 212 16.85 12.15 -7.43
C PRO A 212 17.89 11.99 -6.31
N ARG A 213 17.93 12.92 -5.34
CA ARG A 213 18.89 12.89 -4.22
C ARG A 213 18.38 12.09 -3.02
N GLY A 214 17.11 11.70 -2.99
CA GLY A 214 16.47 11.05 -1.84
C GLY A 214 15.06 11.56 -1.55
N ARG A 215 14.51 11.11 -0.42
CA ARG A 215 13.19 11.50 0.08
C ARG A 215 13.29 12.80 0.86
N MET A 216 12.30 13.66 0.71
CA MET A 216 12.16 14.90 1.48
C MET A 216 10.75 15.01 2.02
N VAL A 217 10.57 15.59 3.20
CA VAL A 217 9.24 15.97 3.70
C VAL A 217 8.82 17.31 3.11
N THR A 218 7.53 17.55 3.05
CA THR A 218 6.98 18.83 2.61
C THR A 218 6.63 19.73 3.80
N SER A 219 6.25 20.98 3.51
CA SER A 219 5.68 21.89 4.50
C SER A 219 4.48 21.31 5.25
N ASN A 220 3.71 20.42 4.62
CA ASN A 220 2.51 19.81 5.23
C ASN A 220 2.90 18.91 6.40
N ALA A 221 4.01 18.18 6.29
CA ALA A 221 4.51 17.36 7.39
C ALA A 221 4.94 18.21 8.58
N TYR A 222 5.67 19.31 8.34
CA TYR A 222 6.05 20.26 9.39
C TYR A 222 4.82 20.84 10.10
N GLN A 223 3.84 21.33 9.33
CA GLN A 223 2.60 21.89 9.87
C GLN A 223 1.82 20.86 10.69
N HIS A 224 1.73 19.62 10.21
CA HIS A 224 1.02 18.55 10.88
C HIS A 224 1.63 18.19 12.24
N PHE A 225 2.97 18.19 12.36
CA PHE A 225 3.64 17.96 13.63
C PHE A 225 3.88 19.23 14.45
N GLY A 226 3.44 20.41 13.97
CA GLY A 226 3.66 21.69 14.64
C GLY A 226 5.14 22.10 14.72
N VAL A 227 5.97 21.61 13.81
CA VAL A 227 7.42 21.90 13.76
C VAL A 227 7.66 23.06 12.81
N VAL A 228 8.50 24.01 13.22
CA VAL A 228 8.92 25.12 12.33
C VAL A 228 9.90 24.55 11.29
N PRO A 229 9.64 24.71 9.98
CA PRO A 229 10.56 24.23 8.96
C PRO A 229 11.91 24.96 9.10
N PRO A 230 13.05 24.27 8.84
CA PRO A 230 14.33 24.94 8.77
C PRO A 230 14.22 26.07 7.75
N ARG A 231 14.72 27.27 8.09
CA ARG A 231 14.71 28.41 7.17
C ARG A 231 15.39 27.94 5.89
N SER A 232 14.64 27.89 4.79
CA SER A 232 15.24 27.71 3.48
C SER A 232 16.28 28.82 3.33
N GLY A 233 17.56 28.46 3.24
CA GLY A 233 18.58 29.36 2.75
C GLY A 233 18.21 29.72 1.31
N ARG A 234 17.31 30.69 1.15
CA ARG A 234 17.23 31.47 -0.07
C ARG A 234 18.51 32.29 -0.08
N GLU A 235 19.32 32.03 -1.09
CA GLU A 235 20.44 32.87 -1.51
C GLU A 235 19.98 34.34 -1.53
N ASP A 236 20.41 35.11 -0.52
CA ASP A 236 20.47 36.57 -0.57
C ASP A 236 21.82 37.04 -1.18
N ASP A 237 22.59 36.14 -1.81
CA ASP A 237 23.91 36.42 -2.38
C ASP A 237 23.91 36.18 -3.90
N LEU A 238 23.14 36.97 -4.65
CA LEU A 238 23.29 37.03 -6.10
C LEU A 238 23.00 38.42 -6.68
N PHE A 239 23.28 39.51 -5.95
CA PHE A 239 23.58 40.84 -6.49
C PHE A 239 24.30 41.72 -5.45
N GLU A 240 25.61 41.51 -5.29
CA GLU A 240 26.60 42.58 -5.00
C GLU A 240 27.86 42.33 -5.84
#